data_AF-A0A530M8T6-F1
#
_entry.id   AF-A0A530M8T6-F1
#
_cell.length_a   1.000
_cell.length_b   1.000
_cell.length_c   1.000
_cell.angle_alpha   90.00
_cell.angle_beta   90.00
_cell.angle_gamma   90.00
#
_symmetry.space_group_name_H-M   'P 1'
#
loop_
_entity.id
_entity.type
_entity.pdbx_description
1 polymer ?
#
loop_
_entity_poly.entity_id
_entity_poly.type
_entity_poly.pdbx_seq_one_letter_code
_entity_poly.pdbx_strand_id
1 'polypeptide(L)'
;LLLAGPEDDDVAEHFRCAPGPTIMVADRSAEEGLNLSFADAIVHLDLPLSAARIEQRIGRLDRYGRRQGMIRHRILVPSDDDISPWAAWYALLTQGFRIFNRSISDVQFLLDDFEHQVFETLLMSGPEGLVGLANDIRARIDDERKSQDEQYALDRIALAEEPVESFIQTLEDAEADETALEKDVDQWLLG
;
A
#
# COMPACT_ATOMS: atom_id res chain seq x y z
N LEU A 1 -4.14 16.31 22.40
CA LEU A 1 -4.97 16.05 21.21
C LEU A 1 -4.51 17.02 20.15
N LEU A 2 -3.99 16.52 19.03
CA LEU A 2 -3.58 17.33 17.89
C LEU A 2 -4.54 17.03 16.73
N LEU A 3 -4.97 18.07 16.00
CA LEU A 3 -5.78 17.94 14.78
C LEU A 3 -4.85 18.25 13.60
N ALA A 4 -4.77 17.36 12.62
CA ALA A 4 -3.93 17.53 11.44
C ALA A 4 -4.79 17.77 10.19
N GLY A 5 -4.53 18.86 9.47
CA GLY A 5 -5.05 19.18 8.14
C GLY A 5 -3.99 19.00 7.03
N PRO A 6 -4.30 19.41 5.77
CA PRO A 6 -3.53 19.05 4.57
C PRO A 6 -2.15 19.72 4.43
N GLU A 7 -1.78 20.67 5.30
CA GLU A 7 -0.49 21.40 5.25
C GLU A 7 0.29 21.35 6.58
N ASP A 8 -0.10 20.50 7.52
CA ASP A 8 0.41 20.54 8.90
C ASP A 8 1.61 19.59 9.15
N ASP A 9 2.70 19.76 8.40
CA ASP A 9 3.99 19.10 8.76
C ASP A 9 4.41 19.46 10.20
N ASP A 10 4.07 20.68 10.64
CA ASP A 10 4.24 21.14 12.01
C ASP A 10 3.52 20.26 13.04
N VAL A 11 2.31 19.75 12.73
CA VAL A 11 1.55 18.90 13.67
C VAL A 11 2.19 17.53 13.82
N ALA A 12 2.69 16.95 12.73
CA ALA A 12 3.43 15.68 12.79
C ALA A 12 4.71 15.82 13.63
N GLU A 13 5.41 16.95 13.51
CA GLU A 13 6.60 17.19 14.32
C GLU A 13 6.27 17.45 15.80
N HIS A 14 5.20 18.20 16.09
CA HIS A 14 4.69 18.34 17.47
C HIS A 14 4.28 16.98 18.06
N PHE A 15 3.68 16.10 17.26
CA PHE A 15 3.32 14.75 17.68
C PHE A 15 4.56 13.91 17.97
N ARG A 16 5.60 14.01 17.14
CA ARG A 16 6.89 13.32 17.33
C ARG A 16 7.62 13.76 18.60
N CYS A 17 7.67 15.06 18.86
CA CYS A 17 8.42 15.65 19.97
C CYS A 17 7.66 15.68 21.30
N ALA A 18 6.41 15.23 21.33
CA ALA A 18 5.60 15.30 22.55
C ALA A 18 6.22 14.47 23.69
N PRO A 19 6.35 15.03 24.91
CA PRO A 19 7.09 14.41 26.01
C PRO A 19 6.38 13.22 26.68
N GLY A 20 5.19 12.84 26.22
CA GLY A 20 4.38 11.77 26.79
C GLY A 20 3.34 11.20 25.82
N PRO A 21 2.49 10.27 26.28
CA PRO A 21 1.48 9.63 25.44
C PRO A 21 0.58 10.68 24.80
N THR A 22 0.61 10.73 23.47
CA THR A 22 -0.09 11.76 22.70
C THR A 22 -1.00 11.09 21.67
N ILE A 23 -2.13 11.73 21.40
CA ILE A 23 -3.08 11.31 20.37
C ILE A 23 -3.14 12.41 19.33
N MET A 24 -2.90 12.02 18.07
CA MET A 24 -3.16 12.82 16.89
C MET A 24 -4.41 12.28 16.19
N VAL A 25 -5.32 13.18 15.83
CA VAL A 25 -6.50 12.87 15.04
C VAL A 25 -6.26 13.41 13.64
N ALA A 26 -6.29 12.51 12.68
CA ALA A 26 -6.20 12.79 11.26
C ALA A 26 -7.59 12.61 10.64
N ASP A 27 -8.03 13.59 9.85
CA ASP A 27 -9.19 13.42 8.99
C ASP A 27 -8.75 12.99 7.57
N ARG A 28 -9.66 13.01 6.60
CA ARG A 28 -9.37 12.61 5.22
C ARG A 28 -8.30 13.47 4.54
N SER A 29 -8.14 14.72 4.94
CA SER A 29 -7.14 15.63 4.35
C SER A 29 -5.71 15.27 4.76
N ALA A 30 -5.56 14.56 5.88
CA ALA A 30 -4.29 14.05 6.40
C ALA A 30 -3.94 12.64 5.90
N GLU A 31 -4.71 12.07 4.95
CA GLU A 31 -4.41 10.79 4.31
C GLU A 31 -3.23 10.88 3.33
N GLU A 32 -2.83 12.10 2.96
CA GLU A 32 -1.71 12.40 2.08
C GLU A 32 -0.58 13.15 2.81
N GLY A 33 0.66 13.03 2.33
CA GLY A 33 1.81 13.80 2.82
C GLY A 33 2.45 13.36 4.15
N LEU A 34 1.67 12.99 5.18
CA LEU A 34 2.21 12.81 6.54
C LEU A 34 3.10 11.55 6.67
N ASN A 35 4.22 11.69 7.37
CA ASN A 35 5.08 10.57 7.74
C ASN A 35 4.92 10.25 9.23
N LEU A 36 4.21 9.18 9.55
CA LEU A 36 3.87 8.74 10.91
C LEU A 36 4.56 7.43 11.29
N SER A 37 5.67 7.09 10.62
CA SER A 37 6.43 5.85 10.87
C SER A 37 6.95 5.69 12.31
N PHE A 38 6.94 6.77 13.10
CA PHE A 38 7.31 6.79 14.51
C PHE A 38 6.15 6.49 15.48
N ALA A 39 4.91 6.44 15.00
CA ALA A 39 3.74 6.20 15.84
C ALA A 39 3.59 4.71 16.19
N ASP A 40 3.20 4.38 17.43
CA ASP A 40 3.13 2.99 17.89
C ASP A 40 1.84 2.24 17.50
N ALA A 41 0.77 2.96 17.21
CA ALA A 41 -0.58 2.40 17.02
C ALA A 41 -1.44 3.28 16.12
N ILE A 42 -2.43 2.66 15.48
CA ILE A 42 -3.46 3.33 14.68
C ILE A 42 -4.85 2.94 15.18
N VAL A 43 -5.75 3.92 15.27
CA VAL A 43 -7.17 3.71 15.58
C VAL A 43 -7.98 4.11 14.36
N HIS A 44 -8.60 3.13 13.70
CA HIS A 44 -9.52 3.34 12.58
C HIS A 44 -10.91 3.65 13.14
N LEU A 45 -11.30 4.93 13.08
CA LEU A 45 -12.65 5.38 13.47
C LEU A 45 -13.69 5.13 12.38
N ASP A 46 -13.24 4.99 11.14
CA ASP A 46 -14.02 4.60 9.98
C ASP A 46 -13.26 3.51 9.18
N LEU A 47 -14.03 2.70 8.45
CA LEU A 47 -13.51 1.74 7.48
C LEU A 47 -14.08 2.11 6.10
N PRO A 48 -13.35 2.86 5.27
CA PRO A 48 -13.80 3.15 3.91
C PRO A 48 -13.95 1.83 3.15
N LEU A 49 -14.93 1.76 2.23
CA LEU A 49 -15.13 0.62 1.35
C LEU A 49 -14.12 0.65 0.19
N SER A 50 -12.85 0.82 0.52
CA SER A 50 -11.71 0.79 -0.38
C SER A 50 -10.52 0.22 0.38
N ALA A 51 -10.05 -0.95 -0.05
CA ALA A 51 -8.87 -1.59 0.50
C ALA A 51 -7.63 -0.77 0.18
N ALA A 52 -7.55 -0.18 -1.02
CA ALA A 52 -6.45 0.69 -1.41
C ALA A 52 -6.29 1.88 -0.45
N ARG A 53 -7.41 2.51 -0.07
CA ARG A 53 -7.39 3.64 0.87
C ARG A 53 -6.92 3.23 2.27
N ILE A 54 -7.31 2.04 2.73
CA ILE A 54 -6.87 1.51 4.03
C ILE A 54 -5.37 1.20 3.99
N GLU A 55 -4.88 0.59 2.90
CA GLU A 55 -3.46 0.33 2.70
C GLU A 55 -2.64 1.61 2.74
N GLN A 56 -3.10 2.66 2.07
CA GLN A 56 -2.44 3.97 2.11
C GLN A 56 -2.38 4.54 3.53
N ARG A 57 -3.47 4.44 4.32
CA ARG A 57 -3.49 4.86 5.73
C ARG A 57 -2.48 4.08 6.57
N ILE A 58 -2.40 2.76 6.38
CA ILE A 58 -1.45 1.90 7.08
C ILE A 58 0.00 2.25 6.68
N GLY A 59 0.27 2.46 5.39
CA GLY A 59 1.58 2.82 4.84
C GLY A 59 2.15 4.15 5.35
N ARG A 60 1.33 5.02 5.95
CA ARG A 60 1.81 6.23 6.67
C ARG A 60 2.62 5.86 7.91
N LEU A 61 2.27 4.75 8.55
CA LEU A 61 2.95 4.20 9.72
C LEU A 61 3.89 3.05 9.34
N ASP A 62 3.52 2.21 8.36
CA ASP A 62 4.24 0.98 8.00
C ASP A 62 5.18 1.18 6.81
N ARG A 63 6.28 1.91 7.01
CA ARG A 63 7.31 2.09 5.99
C ARG A 63 8.42 1.04 6.12
N TYR A 64 8.99 0.67 4.98
CA TYR A 64 10.18 -0.20 4.93
C TYR A 64 11.30 0.38 5.80
N GLY A 65 11.89 -0.46 6.68
CA GLY A 65 12.94 -0.02 7.60
C GLY A 65 12.44 0.65 8.90
N ARG A 66 11.15 0.56 9.22
CA ARG A 66 10.61 0.99 10.51
C ARG A 66 11.36 0.30 11.66
N ARG A 67 11.87 1.11 12.59
CA ARG A 67 12.63 0.63 13.77
C ARG A 67 11.71 0.15 14.89
N GLN A 68 10.47 0.61 14.91
CA GLN A 68 9.45 0.16 15.84
C GLN A 68 8.80 -1.12 15.33
N GLY A 69 8.49 -2.06 16.24
CA GLY A 69 7.84 -3.33 15.92
C GLY A 69 6.43 -3.19 15.34
N MET A 70 5.71 -4.30 15.22
CA MET A 70 4.38 -4.36 14.58
C MET A 70 3.41 -3.23 15.02
N ILE A 71 2.71 -2.62 14.07
CA ILE A 71 1.69 -1.60 14.36
C ILE A 71 0.52 -2.24 15.11
N ARG A 72 0.11 -1.61 16.21
CA ARG A 72 -1.13 -2.02 16.88
C ARG A 72 -2.32 -1.36 16.20
N HIS A 73 -3.18 -2.17 15.61
CA HIS A 73 -4.45 -1.71 15.04
C HIS A 73 -5.58 -1.80 16.06
N ARG A 74 -6.39 -0.75 16.13
CA ARG A 74 -7.69 -0.72 16.80
C ARG A 74 -8.72 -0.24 15.80
N ILE A 75 -9.85 -0.91 15.71
CA ILE A 75 -10.86 -0.64 14.68
C ILE A 75 -12.19 -0.49 15.40
N LEU A 76 -12.85 0.64 15.18
CA LEU A 76 -14.19 0.91 15.68
C LEU A 76 -15.19 0.54 14.60
N VAL A 77 -16.02 -0.45 14.89
CA VAL A 77 -17.11 -0.88 13.99
C VAL A 77 -18.42 -0.28 14.52
N PRO A 78 -19.28 0.32 13.68
CA PRO A 78 -20.52 0.97 14.13
C PRO A 78 -21.57 0.05 14.74
N SER A 79 -21.39 -1.27 14.64
CA SER A 79 -22.30 -2.29 15.11
C SER A 79 -21.51 -3.46 15.70
N ASP A 80 -22.07 -4.09 16.74
CA ASP A 80 -21.61 -5.35 17.31
C ASP A 80 -22.34 -6.58 16.71
N ASP A 81 -23.26 -6.35 15.77
CA ASP A 81 -23.94 -7.41 15.02
C ASP A 81 -23.01 -8.02 13.96
N ASP A 82 -22.78 -9.33 14.07
CA ASP A 82 -21.98 -10.15 13.16
C ASP A 82 -22.53 -10.15 11.72
N ILE A 83 -23.83 -9.83 11.55
CA ILE A 83 -24.50 -9.78 10.25
C ILE A 83 -24.45 -8.37 9.65
N SER A 84 -23.82 -7.40 10.31
CA SER A 84 -23.75 -6.04 9.79
C SER A 84 -22.81 -5.93 8.57
N PRO A 85 -23.12 -5.04 7.59
CA PRO A 85 -22.22 -4.76 6.46
C PRO A 85 -20.79 -4.40 6.88
N TRP A 86 -20.65 -3.68 8.01
CA TRP A 86 -19.34 -3.30 8.53
C TRP A 86 -18.57 -4.48 9.12
N ALA A 87 -19.25 -5.41 9.82
CA ALA A 87 -18.63 -6.63 10.32
C ALA A 87 -18.13 -7.51 9.17
N ALA A 88 -18.95 -7.68 8.13
CA ALA A 88 -18.58 -8.43 6.93
C ALA A 88 -17.42 -7.77 6.16
N TRP A 89 -17.43 -6.45 6.00
CA TRP A 89 -16.33 -5.72 5.39
C TRP A 89 -15.03 -5.85 6.20
N TYR A 90 -15.11 -5.71 7.53
CA TYR A 90 -13.97 -5.91 8.40
C TYR A 90 -13.40 -7.33 8.34
N ALA A 91 -14.28 -8.34 8.30
CA ALA A 91 -13.89 -9.73 8.11
C ALA A 91 -13.20 -9.94 6.75
N LEU A 92 -13.70 -9.32 5.68
CA LEU A 92 -13.10 -9.39 4.36
C LEU A 92 -11.71 -8.75 4.30
N LEU A 93 -11.53 -7.58 4.91
CA LEU A 93 -10.22 -6.93 5.05
C LEU A 93 -9.21 -7.81 5.80
N THR A 94 -9.67 -8.50 6.83
CA THR A 94 -8.82 -9.33 7.69
C THR A 94 -8.49 -10.69 7.06
N GLN A 95 -9.48 -11.36 6.45
CA GLN A 95 -9.37 -12.75 6.01
C GLN A 95 -9.17 -12.90 4.49
N GLY A 96 -9.74 -11.99 3.70
CA GLY A 96 -9.57 -11.92 2.26
C GLY A 96 -8.27 -11.20 1.91
N PHE A 97 -8.22 -9.89 2.19
CA PHE A 97 -7.05 -9.06 1.87
C PHE A 97 -5.85 -9.29 2.81
N ARG A 98 -6.09 -9.67 4.08
CA ARG A 98 -5.07 -9.76 5.14
C ARG A 98 -4.29 -8.46 5.34
N ILE A 99 -4.96 -7.33 5.11
CA ILE A 99 -4.36 -6.00 4.98
C ILE A 99 -3.63 -5.50 6.25
N PHE A 100 -4.06 -5.96 7.43
CA PHE A 100 -3.44 -5.56 8.71
C PHE A 100 -2.19 -6.37 9.06
N ASN A 101 -1.86 -7.39 8.26
CA ASN A 101 -0.76 -8.33 8.53
C ASN A 101 0.24 -8.39 7.38
N ARG A 102 -0.19 -8.03 6.17
CA ARG A 102 0.64 -8.02 4.97
C ARG A 102 0.16 -6.90 4.06
N SER A 103 1.10 -6.09 3.59
CA SER A 103 0.86 -5.08 2.57
C SER A 103 0.18 -5.70 1.36
N ILE A 104 -0.77 -4.98 0.75
CA ILE A 104 -1.41 -5.34 -0.52
C ILE A 104 -0.92 -4.49 -1.69
N SER A 105 0.20 -3.78 -1.50
CA SER A 105 0.75 -2.88 -2.51
C SER A 105 1.25 -3.62 -3.76
N ASP A 106 1.63 -4.88 -3.64
CA ASP A 106 2.07 -5.78 -4.72
C ASP A 106 0.93 -6.25 -5.64
N VAL A 107 -0.32 -6.07 -5.24
CA VAL A 107 -1.52 -6.46 -5.99
C VAL A 107 -2.44 -5.27 -6.28
N GLN A 108 -1.91 -4.05 -6.30
CA GLN A 108 -2.68 -2.81 -6.47
C GLN A 108 -3.60 -2.80 -7.69
N PHE A 109 -3.14 -3.36 -8.80
CA PHE A 109 -3.91 -3.41 -10.05
C PHE A 109 -5.14 -4.34 -9.99
N LEU A 110 -5.22 -5.24 -9.00
CA LEU A 110 -6.39 -6.08 -8.75
C LEU A 110 -7.42 -5.41 -7.83
N LEU A 111 -7.04 -4.34 -7.12
CA LEU A 111 -7.88 -3.78 -6.06
C LEU A 111 -9.15 -3.14 -6.61
N ASP A 112 -9.09 -2.43 -7.74
CA ASP A 112 -10.28 -1.82 -8.35
C ASP A 112 -11.35 -2.86 -8.69
N ASP A 113 -10.94 -3.98 -9.29
CA ASP A 113 -11.82 -5.11 -9.60
C ASP A 113 -12.42 -5.72 -8.32
N PHE A 114 -11.62 -5.92 -7.28
CA PHE A 114 -12.10 -6.46 -6.02
C PHE A 114 -13.09 -5.51 -5.34
N GLU A 115 -12.79 -4.21 -5.29
CA GLU A 115 -13.65 -3.20 -4.68
C GLU A 115 -15.02 -3.14 -5.39
N HIS A 116 -15.03 -3.25 -6.72
CA HIS A 116 -16.27 -3.35 -7.49
C HIS A 116 -17.07 -4.62 -7.14
N GLN A 117 -16.41 -5.79 -7.09
CA GLN A 117 -17.06 -7.06 -6.71
C GLN A 117 -17.62 -7.04 -5.28
N VAL A 118 -16.90 -6.41 -4.35
CA VAL A 118 -17.34 -6.24 -2.96
C VAL A 118 -18.60 -5.39 -2.90
N PHE A 119 -18.61 -4.24 -3.58
CA PHE A 119 -19.76 -3.36 -3.60
C PHE A 119 -20.98 -4.05 -4.23
N GLU A 120 -20.81 -4.71 -5.36
CA GLU A 120 -21.88 -5.44 -6.05
C GLU A 120 -22.42 -6.58 -5.16
N THR A 121 -21.55 -7.37 -4.56
CA THR A 121 -21.94 -8.51 -3.71
C THR A 121 -22.69 -8.03 -2.48
N LEU A 122 -22.22 -6.97 -1.82
CA LEU A 122 -22.89 -6.40 -0.66
C LEU A 122 -24.28 -5.87 -1.02
N LEU A 123 -24.44 -5.25 -2.19
CA LEU A 123 -25.72 -4.72 -2.66
C LEU A 123 -26.71 -5.83 -3.04
N MET A 124 -26.24 -6.88 -3.72
CA MET A 124 -27.10 -7.91 -4.32
C MET A 124 -27.37 -9.09 -3.39
N SER A 125 -26.42 -9.44 -2.52
CA SER A 125 -26.47 -10.63 -1.65
C SER A 125 -26.32 -10.30 -0.17
N GLY A 126 -26.12 -9.04 0.18
CA GLY A 126 -25.94 -8.62 1.57
C GLY A 126 -24.58 -9.03 2.16
N PRO A 127 -24.42 -8.82 3.47
CA PRO A 127 -23.17 -9.09 4.20
C PRO A 127 -22.70 -10.54 4.11
N GLU A 128 -23.63 -11.50 4.10
CA GLU A 128 -23.32 -12.93 4.00
C GLU A 128 -22.65 -13.30 2.67
N GLY A 129 -22.96 -12.58 1.60
CA GLY A 129 -22.35 -12.80 0.27
C GLY A 129 -20.83 -12.57 0.28
N LEU A 130 -20.31 -11.74 1.18
CA LEU A 130 -18.88 -11.45 1.27
C LEU A 130 -18.04 -12.63 1.79
N VAL A 131 -18.66 -13.64 2.44
CA VAL A 131 -17.94 -14.81 2.94
C VAL A 131 -17.33 -15.63 1.80
N GLY A 132 -18.09 -15.84 0.71
CA GLY A 132 -17.59 -16.52 -0.48
C GLY A 132 -16.48 -15.71 -1.17
N LEU A 133 -16.76 -14.42 -1.36
CA LEU A 133 -15.84 -13.49 -2.00
C LEU A 133 -14.49 -13.38 -1.26
N ALA A 134 -14.48 -13.51 0.06
CA ALA A 134 -13.23 -13.50 0.84
C ALA A 134 -12.27 -14.63 0.45
N ASN A 135 -12.79 -15.81 0.17
CA ASN A 135 -11.95 -16.93 -0.26
C ASN A 135 -11.41 -16.70 -1.68
N ASP A 136 -12.25 -16.19 -2.57
CA ASP A 136 -11.89 -15.93 -3.97
C ASP A 136 -10.85 -14.81 -4.09
N ILE A 137 -11.04 -13.70 -3.38
CA ILE A 137 -10.06 -12.60 -3.32
C ILE A 137 -8.72 -13.12 -2.79
N ARG A 138 -8.74 -13.88 -1.69
CA ARG A 138 -7.52 -14.44 -1.11
C ARG A 138 -6.80 -15.36 -2.10
N ALA A 139 -7.52 -16.26 -2.77
CA ALA A 139 -6.94 -17.16 -3.76
C ALA A 139 -6.29 -16.39 -4.92
N ARG A 140 -7.00 -15.38 -5.47
CA ARG A 140 -6.46 -14.53 -6.55
C ARG A 140 -5.22 -13.75 -6.13
N ILE A 141 -5.17 -13.23 -4.90
CA ILE A 141 -3.98 -12.56 -4.35
C ILE A 141 -2.81 -13.54 -4.20
N ASP A 142 -3.07 -14.74 -3.67
CA ASP A 142 -2.02 -15.75 -3.46
C ASP A 142 -1.48 -16.27 -4.81
N ASP A 143 -2.35 -16.47 -5.81
CA ASP A 143 -1.97 -16.86 -7.17
C ASP A 143 -1.14 -15.78 -7.87
N GLU A 144 -1.55 -14.51 -7.76
CA GLU A 144 -0.81 -13.39 -8.34
C GLU A 144 0.61 -13.30 -7.78
N ARG A 145 0.74 -13.37 -6.45
CA ARG A 145 2.05 -13.34 -5.78
C ARG A 145 2.93 -14.51 -6.20
N LYS A 146 2.35 -15.69 -6.36
CA LYS A 146 3.09 -16.84 -6.87
C LYS A 146 3.59 -16.61 -8.29
N SER A 147 2.76 -16.03 -9.17
CA SER A 147 3.16 -15.67 -10.53
C SER A 147 4.31 -14.66 -10.53
N GLN A 148 4.25 -13.64 -9.66
CA GLN A 148 5.33 -12.67 -9.50
C GLN A 148 6.62 -13.34 -9.04
N ASP A 149 6.56 -14.20 -8.02
CA ASP A 149 7.71 -14.94 -7.49
C ASP A 149 8.37 -15.84 -8.56
N GLU A 150 7.57 -16.49 -9.40
CA GLU A 150 8.05 -17.28 -10.54
C GLU A 150 8.76 -16.40 -11.58
N GLN A 151 8.19 -15.24 -11.92
CA GLN A 151 8.81 -14.29 -12.83
C GLN A 151 10.14 -13.76 -12.27
N TYR A 152 10.18 -13.34 -11.01
CA TYR A 152 11.40 -12.89 -10.34
C TYR A 152 12.49 -13.97 -10.34
N ALA A 153 12.12 -15.24 -10.17
CA ALA A 153 13.07 -16.34 -10.21
C ALA A 153 13.68 -16.53 -11.61
N LEU A 154 12.87 -16.41 -12.66
CA LEU A 154 13.32 -16.49 -14.05
C LEU A 154 14.24 -15.31 -14.41
N ASP A 155 13.85 -14.09 -14.05
CA ASP A 155 14.65 -12.88 -14.32
C ASP A 155 16.03 -12.96 -13.65
N ARG A 156 16.09 -13.49 -12.42
CA ARG A 156 17.36 -13.69 -11.72
C ARG A 156 18.26 -14.73 -12.39
N ILE A 157 17.69 -15.79 -12.98
CA ILE A 157 18.48 -16.78 -13.74
C ILE A 157 19.02 -16.16 -15.01
N ALA A 158 18.17 -15.44 -15.76
CA ALA A 158 18.60 -14.74 -16.97
C ALA A 158 19.78 -13.78 -16.70
N LEU A 159 19.69 -12.98 -15.64
CA LEU A 159 20.76 -12.07 -15.22
C LEU A 159 22.04 -12.78 -14.74
N ALA A 160 21.93 -14.00 -14.23
CA ALA A 160 23.09 -14.78 -13.78
C ALA A 160 23.79 -15.52 -14.94
N GLU A 161 23.10 -15.74 -16.06
CA GLU A 161 23.64 -16.35 -17.28
C GLU A 161 24.32 -15.33 -18.20
N GLU A 162 24.01 -14.03 -18.07
CA GLU A 162 24.80 -12.98 -18.71
C GLU A 162 26.14 -12.79 -17.99
N PRO A 163 27.28 -12.81 -18.71
CA PRO A 163 28.54 -12.37 -18.16
C PRO A 163 28.36 -10.95 -17.59
N VAL A 164 28.63 -10.75 -16.31
CA VAL A 164 28.52 -9.42 -15.67
C VAL A 164 29.30 -8.35 -16.46
N GLU A 165 30.38 -8.74 -17.13
CA GLU A 165 31.15 -7.90 -18.05
C GLU A 165 30.36 -7.45 -19.29
N SER A 166 29.53 -8.31 -19.90
CA SER A 166 28.70 -7.90 -21.04
C SER A 166 27.55 -6.99 -20.61
N PHE A 167 26.97 -7.20 -19.42
CA PHE A 167 25.93 -6.33 -18.89
C PHE A 167 26.47 -4.94 -18.53
N ILE A 168 27.65 -4.85 -17.90
CA ILE A 168 28.35 -3.59 -17.64
C ILE A 168 28.68 -2.88 -18.96
N GLN A 169 29.22 -3.61 -19.95
CA GLN A 169 29.51 -3.01 -21.26
C GLN A 169 28.24 -2.47 -21.95
N THR A 170 27.12 -3.20 -21.87
CA THR A 170 25.85 -2.76 -22.47
C THR A 170 25.29 -1.51 -21.78
N LEU A 171 25.47 -1.38 -20.46
CA LEU A 171 25.11 -0.19 -19.71
C LEU A 171 26.01 1.01 -20.03
N GLU A 172 27.34 0.80 -20.09
CA GLU A 172 28.31 1.83 -20.48
C GLU A 172 28.08 2.32 -21.92
N ASP A 173 27.76 1.40 -22.84
CA ASP A 173 27.45 1.73 -24.23
C ASP A 173 26.12 2.51 -24.34
N ALA A 174 25.13 2.22 -23.50
CA ALA A 174 23.86 2.95 -23.46
C ALA A 174 23.99 4.37 -22.86
N GLU A 175 24.79 4.56 -21.80
CA GLU A 175 25.11 5.90 -21.25
C GLU A 175 25.95 6.73 -22.24
N ALA A 176 26.83 6.07 -23.01
CA ALA A 176 27.59 6.72 -24.07
C ALA A 176 26.67 7.21 -25.21
N ASP A 177 25.58 6.50 -25.50
CA ASP A 177 24.59 6.88 -26.51
C ASP A 177 23.71 8.05 -26.03
N GLU A 178 23.37 8.10 -24.73
CA GLU A 178 22.66 9.25 -24.13
C GLU A 178 23.50 10.54 -24.20
N THR A 179 24.79 10.45 -23.88
CA THR A 179 25.73 11.59 -24.03
C THR A 179 26.03 11.94 -25.49
N ALA A 180 25.92 11.00 -26.43
CA ALA A 180 26.01 11.26 -27.86
C ALA A 180 24.76 11.99 -28.37
N LEU A 181 23.56 11.57 -27.94
CA LEU A 181 22.29 12.25 -28.20
C LEU A 181 22.27 13.68 -27.65
N GLU A 182 22.78 13.88 -26.43
CA GLU A 182 22.88 15.20 -25.80
C GLU A 182 23.80 16.14 -26.61
N LYS A 183 24.94 15.64 -27.08
CA LYS A 183 25.86 16.38 -27.96
C LYS A 183 25.26 16.70 -29.33
N ASP A 184 24.56 15.76 -29.95
CA ASP A 184 23.93 15.97 -31.25
C ASP A 184 22.79 17.00 -31.16
N VAL A 185 22.04 16.99 -30.06
CA VAL A 185 21.00 18.00 -29.77
C VAL A 185 21.61 19.37 -29.49
N ASP A 186 22.68 19.45 -28.70
CA ASP A 186 23.39 20.71 -28.43
C ASP A 186 24.04 21.29 -29.69
N GLN A 187 24.58 20.44 -30.57
CA GLN A 187 25.11 20.85 -31.87
C GLN A 187 24.02 21.39 -32.81
N TRP A 188 22.79 20.88 -32.70
CA TRP A 188 21.61 21.38 -33.42
C TRP A 188 21.07 22.70 -32.87
N LEU A 189 21.18 22.94 -31.56
CA LEU A 189 20.67 24.15 -30.90
C LEU A 189 21.64 25.34 -30.98
N LEU A 190 22.93 25.10 -31.14
CA LEU A 190 23.98 26.13 -31.17
C LEU A 190 24.58 26.36 -32.57
N GLY A 191 24.05 25.70 -33.59
CA GLY A 191 24.40 25.86 -35.02
C GLY A 191 23.42 26.75 -35.78
#